data_AF-A0A2P9AC18-F1
#
_entry.id   AF-A0A2P9AC18-F1
#
_cell.length_a   1.000
_cell.length_b   1.000
_cell.length_c   1.000
_cell.angle_alpha   90.00
_cell.angle_beta   90.00
_cell.angle_gamma   90.00
#
_symmetry.space_group_name_H-M   'P 1'
#
loop_
_entity.id
_entity.type
_entity.pdbx_description
1 polymer ?
#
loop_
_entity_poly.entity_id
_entity_poly.type
_entity_poly.pdbx_seq_one_letter_code
_entity_poly.pdbx_strand_id
1 'polypeptide(L)'
;MIEYRSPEEMLLATGAIKQAMAPNLIPIDGGRAGEPKGRAWPAPLPIAATLPPVRRFHADLLPEALRRYVFDVAERQQSPVDFSAVSALVAVSAVVGNRVRIAPKTNDDWTVVPNLWGGIIGRPSAMKSPAMQSALAPVYGLQDAMRKDWESETRSARISRGKRQDLRYCVFGRSPDLPD
;
A
#
# COMPACT_ATOMS: atom_id res chain seq x y z
N MET A 1 2.09 23.77 -46.73
CA MET A 1 2.37 24.15 -45.34
C MET A 1 1.04 23.98 -44.59
N ILE A 2 0.82 22.80 -44.00
CA ILE A 2 -0.45 22.46 -43.33
C ILE A 2 -0.19 22.69 -41.85
N GLU A 3 -0.83 23.70 -41.28
CA GLU A 3 -0.79 23.96 -39.83
C GLU A 3 -1.44 22.78 -39.11
N TYR A 4 -0.63 22.02 -38.35
CA TYR A 4 -1.14 20.97 -37.48
C TYR A 4 -1.82 21.63 -36.28
N ARG A 5 -3.15 21.65 -36.29
CA ARG A 5 -3.97 22.10 -35.17
C ARG A 5 -4.10 20.97 -34.15
N SER A 6 -3.76 21.22 -32.89
CA SER A 6 -3.76 20.17 -31.86
C SER A 6 -5.17 19.62 -31.60
N PRO A 7 -5.31 18.33 -31.22
CA PRO A 7 -6.62 17.72 -30.98
C PRO A 7 -7.47 18.44 -29.93
N GLU A 8 -6.86 19.11 -28.94
CA GLU A 8 -7.60 19.90 -27.95
C GLU A 8 -8.30 21.12 -28.55
N GLU A 9 -7.69 21.78 -29.54
CA GLU A 9 -8.27 22.95 -30.20
C GLU A 9 -9.47 22.57 -31.07
N MET A 10 -9.44 21.39 -31.70
CA MET A 10 -10.59 20.86 -32.45
C MET A 10 -11.76 20.50 -31.53
N LEU A 11 -11.49 19.98 -30.33
CA LEU A 11 -12.52 19.59 -29.36
C LEU A 11 -13.18 20.81 -28.68
N LEU A 12 -12.42 21.89 -28.48
CA LEU A 12 -12.96 23.17 -27.98
C LEU A 12 -13.83 23.87 -29.03
N ALA A 13 -13.39 23.89 -30.30
CA ALA A 13 -14.13 24.52 -31.40
C ALA A 13 -15.46 23.82 -31.73
N THR A 14 -15.56 22.52 -31.48
CA THR A 14 -16.75 21.70 -31.79
C THR A 14 -17.81 21.73 -30.67
N GLY A 15 -17.55 22.44 -29.56
CA GLY A 15 -18.51 22.59 -28.46
C GLY A 15 -18.84 21.29 -27.70
N ALA A 16 -18.09 20.20 -27.95
CA ALA A 16 -18.29 18.90 -27.33
C ALA A 16 -17.83 18.86 -25.85
N ILE A 17 -17.00 19.83 -25.44
CA ILE A 17 -16.59 20.04 -24.06
C ILE A 17 -17.22 21.34 -23.59
N LYS A 18 -18.37 21.27 -22.90
CA LYS A 18 -18.74 22.36 -21.99
C LYS A 18 -17.59 22.49 -21.00
N GLN A 19 -17.02 23.68 -20.87
CA GLN A 19 -16.10 24.05 -19.80
C GLN A 19 -16.75 23.64 -18.46
N ALA A 20 -16.43 22.45 -17.98
CA ALA A 20 -16.85 21.99 -16.68
C ALA A 20 -15.96 22.72 -15.68
N MET A 21 -16.32 23.96 -15.37
CA MET A 21 -15.84 24.64 -14.17
C MET A 21 -16.35 23.83 -12.98
N ALA A 22 -15.55 22.86 -12.55
CA ALA A 22 -15.59 22.40 -11.18
C ALA A 22 -15.15 23.61 -10.32
N PRO A 23 -16.04 24.21 -9.51
CA PRO A 23 -15.80 25.54 -8.93
C PRO A 23 -14.67 25.58 -7.87
N ASN A 24 -14.03 24.45 -7.56
CA ASN A 24 -13.10 24.31 -6.43
C ASN A 24 -11.76 23.62 -6.77
N LEU A 25 -11.41 23.45 -8.05
CA LEU A 25 -10.07 22.97 -8.40
C LEU A 25 -9.10 24.15 -8.45
N ILE A 26 -8.15 24.18 -7.51
CA ILE A 26 -7.02 25.11 -7.54
C ILE A 26 -6.03 24.59 -8.61
N PRO A 27 -5.64 25.41 -9.59
CA PRO A 27 -4.61 25.01 -10.55
C PRO A 27 -3.28 24.81 -9.81
N ILE A 28 -2.71 23.61 -9.86
CA ILE A 28 -1.36 23.35 -9.36
C ILE A 28 -0.35 23.58 -10.49
N ASP A 29 0.09 24.83 -10.65
CA ASP A 29 1.21 25.12 -11.56
C ASP A 29 2.48 24.48 -10.99
N GLY A 30 3.05 23.52 -11.73
CA GLY A 30 4.28 22.79 -11.39
C GLY A 30 5.56 23.65 -11.45
N GLY A 31 5.59 24.77 -10.74
CA GLY A 31 6.71 25.72 -10.73
C GLY A 31 7.89 25.26 -9.87
N ARG A 32 9.09 25.24 -10.48
CA ARG A 32 10.38 25.10 -9.78
C ARG A 32 10.56 26.21 -8.73
N ALA A 33 11.15 25.84 -7.60
CA ALA A 33 11.45 26.74 -6.48
C ALA A 33 12.38 27.89 -6.92
N GLY A 34 11.91 29.13 -6.74
CA GLY A 34 12.75 30.33 -6.85
C GLY A 34 12.16 31.47 -7.66
N GLU A 35 10.98 31.99 -7.27
CA GLU A 35 10.60 33.42 -7.38
C GLU A 35 9.14 33.58 -6.90
N PRO A 36 8.84 34.42 -5.88
CA PRO A 36 7.47 34.69 -5.46
C PRO A 36 6.83 35.66 -6.46
N LYS A 37 6.37 35.14 -7.60
CA LYS A 37 5.47 35.90 -8.49
C LYS A 37 4.08 35.99 -7.86
N GLY A 38 3.94 36.95 -6.95
CA GLY A 38 2.76 37.79 -6.73
C GLY A 38 1.36 37.21 -6.88
N ARG A 39 1.07 35.99 -6.42
CA ARG A 39 -0.30 35.60 -6.06
C ARG A 39 -0.38 35.49 -4.55
N ALA A 40 -0.95 36.52 -3.91
CA ALA A 40 -1.31 36.43 -2.51
C ALA A 40 -2.25 35.22 -2.34
N TRP A 41 -1.96 34.37 -1.36
CA TRP A 41 -2.83 33.26 -1.04
C TRP A 41 -4.25 33.79 -0.77
N PRO A 42 -5.29 33.14 -1.33
CA PRO A 42 -6.66 33.51 -0.97
C PRO A 42 -6.84 33.33 0.54
N ALA A 43 -7.77 34.09 1.12
CA ALA A 43 -8.12 33.93 2.52
C ALA A 43 -8.49 32.44 2.79
N PRO A 44 -7.97 31.81 3.86
CA PRO A 44 -8.27 30.43 4.17
C PRO A 44 -9.78 30.25 4.28
N LEU A 45 -10.32 29.23 3.63
CA LEU A 45 -11.72 28.86 3.81
C LEU A 45 -11.93 28.43 5.28
N PRO A 46 -13.03 28.86 5.94
CA PRO A 46 -13.36 28.37 7.27
C PRO A 46 -13.47 26.85 7.27
N ILE A 47 -12.86 26.20 8.26
CA ILE A 47 -12.97 24.74 8.44
C ILE A 47 -14.39 24.43 8.92
N ALA A 48 -15.28 24.10 7.99
CA ALA A 48 -16.61 23.61 8.32
C ALA A 48 -16.51 22.12 8.71
N ALA A 49 -17.06 21.76 9.88
CA ALA A 49 -17.05 20.37 10.38
C ALA A 49 -18.08 19.46 9.68
N THR A 50 -18.87 20.00 8.75
CA THR A 50 -19.92 19.26 8.07
C THR A 50 -19.33 18.45 6.91
N LEU A 51 -19.28 17.12 7.08
CA LEU A 51 -18.86 16.21 6.03
C LEU A 51 -20.00 15.98 5.02
N PRO A 52 -19.72 16.00 3.71
CA PRO A 52 -20.70 15.59 2.72
C PRO A 52 -21.09 14.11 2.93
N PRO A 53 -22.30 13.70 2.54
CA PRO A 53 -22.72 12.30 2.66
C PRO A 53 -21.81 11.40 1.84
N VAL A 54 -21.22 10.39 2.49
CA VAL A 54 -20.35 9.41 1.86
C VAL A 54 -21.20 8.26 1.32
N ARG A 55 -20.90 7.79 0.11
CA ARG A 55 -21.56 6.61 -0.46
C ARG A 55 -21.23 5.37 0.37
N ARG A 56 -22.20 4.47 0.50
CA ARG A 56 -21.97 3.20 1.18
C ARG A 56 -21.00 2.34 0.40
N PHE A 57 -20.22 1.54 1.12
CA PHE A 57 -19.29 0.59 0.52
C PHE A 57 -20.05 -0.52 -0.21
N HIS A 58 -19.62 -0.82 -1.44
CA HIS A 58 -20.19 -1.89 -2.26
C HIS A 58 -19.20 -3.05 -2.39
N ALA A 59 -19.68 -4.28 -2.23
CA ALA A 59 -18.85 -5.47 -2.32
C ALA A 59 -18.15 -5.62 -3.68
N ASP A 60 -18.75 -5.10 -4.75
CA ASP A 60 -18.20 -5.18 -6.10
C ASP A 60 -16.89 -4.41 -6.30
N LEU A 61 -16.57 -3.50 -5.38
CA LEU A 61 -15.30 -2.78 -5.37
C LEU A 61 -14.11 -3.68 -4.98
N LEU A 62 -14.38 -4.85 -4.40
CA LEU A 62 -13.35 -5.81 -4.00
C LEU A 62 -13.22 -6.94 -5.01
N PRO A 63 -12.00 -7.48 -5.18
CA PRO A 63 -11.81 -8.76 -5.84
C PRO A 63 -12.64 -9.85 -5.16
N GLU A 64 -13.22 -10.76 -5.94
CA GLU A 64 -14.12 -11.83 -5.46
C GLU A 64 -13.51 -12.60 -4.29
N ALA A 65 -12.23 -12.94 -4.37
CA ALA A 65 -11.50 -13.68 -3.34
C ALA A 65 -11.47 -12.99 -1.96
N LEU A 66 -11.58 -11.66 -1.91
CA LEU A 66 -11.50 -10.90 -0.65
C LEU A 66 -12.87 -10.52 -0.09
N ARG A 67 -13.92 -10.51 -0.91
CA ARG A 67 -15.26 -10.01 -0.51
C ARG A 67 -15.77 -10.68 0.75
N ARG A 68 -15.89 -12.01 0.73
CA ARG A 68 -16.44 -12.77 1.85
C ARG A 68 -15.66 -12.56 3.14
N TYR A 69 -14.33 -12.57 3.04
CA TYR A 69 -13.44 -12.39 4.18
C TYR A 69 -13.59 -11.01 4.82
N VAL A 70 -13.57 -9.96 4.01
CA VAL A 70 -13.67 -8.57 4.49
C VAL A 70 -15.01 -8.32 5.19
N PHE A 71 -16.11 -8.81 4.61
CA PHE A 71 -17.43 -8.64 5.21
C PHE A 71 -17.59 -9.45 6.51
N ASP A 72 -17.09 -10.68 6.57
CA ASP A 72 -17.10 -11.50 7.80
C ASP A 72 -16.32 -10.83 8.94
N VAL A 73 -15.13 -10.28 8.64
CA VAL A 73 -14.35 -9.54 9.64
C VAL A 73 -15.08 -8.28 10.11
N ALA A 74 -15.63 -7.51 9.17
CA ALA A 74 -16.35 -6.27 9.49
C ALA A 74 -17.58 -6.53 10.36
N GLU A 75 -18.35 -7.59 10.04
CA GLU A 75 -19.52 -8.03 10.79
C GLU A 75 -19.14 -8.47 12.21
N ARG A 76 -18.12 -9.31 12.38
CA ARG A 76 -17.67 -9.76 13.72
C ARG A 76 -17.16 -8.62 14.59
N GLN A 77 -16.47 -7.66 13.99
CA GLN A 77 -15.93 -6.50 14.71
C GLN A 77 -16.96 -5.37 14.89
N GLN A 78 -18.16 -5.50 14.31
CA GLN A 78 -19.19 -4.45 14.30
C GLN A 78 -18.61 -3.09 13.86
N SER A 79 -17.76 -3.14 12.82
CA SER A 79 -17.01 -1.97 12.33
C SER A 79 -17.35 -1.68 10.87
N PRO A 80 -17.15 -0.43 10.39
CA PRO A 80 -17.31 -0.11 8.98
C PRO A 80 -16.45 -1.02 8.10
N VAL A 81 -17.07 -1.61 7.08
CA VAL A 81 -16.42 -2.54 6.15
C VAL A 81 -15.23 -1.91 5.42
N ASP A 82 -15.23 -0.59 5.25
CA ASP A 82 -14.14 0.19 4.69
C ASP A 82 -12.80 -0.06 5.41
N PHE A 83 -12.84 -0.24 6.73
CA PHE A 83 -11.63 -0.43 7.53
C PHE A 83 -10.98 -1.77 7.21
N SER A 84 -11.77 -2.84 7.23
CA SER A 84 -11.28 -4.19 6.88
C SER A 84 -10.92 -4.30 5.40
N ALA A 85 -11.67 -3.65 4.51
CA ALA A 85 -11.42 -3.65 3.08
C ALA A 85 -10.05 -3.04 2.72
N VAL A 86 -9.78 -1.83 3.23
CA VAL A 86 -8.51 -1.13 2.99
C VAL A 86 -7.35 -1.93 3.56
N SER A 87 -7.48 -2.44 4.79
CA SER A 87 -6.43 -3.26 5.41
C SER A 87 -6.12 -4.52 4.61
N ALA A 88 -7.14 -5.28 4.20
CA ALA A 88 -6.93 -6.52 3.45
C ALA A 88 -6.27 -6.26 2.08
N LEU A 89 -6.69 -5.21 1.37
CA LEU A 89 -6.13 -4.87 0.07
C LEU A 89 -4.66 -4.44 0.15
N VAL A 90 -4.33 -3.60 1.13
CA VAL A 90 -2.94 -3.19 1.40
C VAL A 90 -2.10 -4.39 1.83
N ALA A 91 -2.67 -5.34 2.59
CA ALA A 91 -1.98 -6.56 3.00
C ALA A 91 -1.56 -7.42 1.80
N VAL A 92 -2.50 -7.66 0.86
CA VAL A 92 -2.21 -8.42 -0.38
C VAL A 92 -1.15 -7.71 -1.20
N SER A 93 -1.25 -6.39 -1.34
CA SER A 93 -0.22 -5.59 -2.01
C SER A 93 1.16 -5.75 -1.37
N ALA A 94 1.24 -5.71 -0.03
CA ALA A 94 2.50 -5.88 0.68
C ALA A 94 3.13 -7.26 0.45
N VAL A 95 2.30 -8.31 0.36
CA VAL A 95 2.75 -9.68 0.05
C VAL A 95 3.28 -9.79 -1.38
N VAL A 96 2.62 -9.14 -2.35
CA VAL A 96 3.07 -9.11 -3.76
C VAL A 96 4.38 -8.31 -3.89
N GLY A 97 4.44 -7.14 -3.25
CA GLY A 97 5.58 -6.24 -3.27
C GLY A 97 6.00 -5.86 -4.70
N ASN A 98 7.30 -5.98 -4.99
CA ASN A 98 7.88 -5.71 -6.31
C ASN A 98 8.16 -6.98 -7.13
N ARG A 99 7.51 -8.11 -6.80
CA ARG A 99 7.74 -9.37 -7.52
C ARG A 99 6.96 -9.47 -8.83
N VAL A 100 5.86 -8.73 -8.95
CA VAL A 100 4.97 -8.74 -10.11
C VAL A 100 4.87 -7.33 -10.68
N ARG A 101 4.88 -7.23 -12.01
CA ARG A 101 4.60 -6.00 -12.75
C ARG A 101 3.43 -6.25 -13.68
N ILE A 102 2.54 -5.27 -13.81
CA ILE A 102 1.39 -5.32 -14.70
C ILE A 102 1.60 -4.31 -15.82
N ALA A 103 1.21 -4.67 -17.05
CA ALA A 103 1.17 -3.78 -18.21
C ALA A 103 -0.32 -3.52 -18.53
N PRO A 104 -0.92 -2.41 -18.06
CA PRO A 104 -2.35 -2.16 -18.22
C PRO A 104 -2.77 -1.96 -19.69
N LYS A 105 -1.83 -1.53 -20.53
CA LYS A 105 -2.02 -1.31 -21.96
C LYS A 105 -1.30 -2.42 -22.73
N THR A 106 -2.02 -3.10 -23.61
CA THR A 106 -1.52 -4.27 -24.36
C THR A 106 -0.40 -3.92 -25.35
N ASN A 107 -0.40 -2.70 -25.90
CA ASN A 107 0.55 -2.27 -26.94
C ASN A 107 1.48 -1.13 -26.46
N ASP A 108 1.79 -1.08 -25.17
CA ASP A 108 2.65 -0.05 -24.58
C ASP A 108 3.69 -0.71 -23.66
N ASP A 109 4.90 -0.16 -23.59
CA ASP A 109 6.00 -0.69 -22.75
C ASP A 109 5.86 -0.25 -21.27
N TRP A 110 4.80 0.49 -20.96
CA TRP A 110 4.52 1.00 -19.63
C TRP A 110 4.09 -0.13 -18.68
N THR A 111 4.94 -0.41 -17.68
CA THR A 111 4.65 -1.35 -16.60
C THR A 111 4.55 -0.63 -15.27
N VAL A 112 3.64 -1.12 -14.41
CA VAL A 112 3.46 -0.62 -13.05
C VAL A 112 3.57 -1.75 -12.04
N VAL A 113 4.14 -1.44 -10.88
CA VAL A 113 4.18 -2.32 -9.73
C VAL A 113 2.89 -2.08 -8.94
N PRO A 114 2.07 -3.10 -8.64
CA PRO A 114 0.81 -2.93 -7.93
C PRO A 114 1.03 -2.77 -6.41
N ASN A 115 1.98 -1.90 -6.02
CA ASN A 115 2.24 -1.60 -4.62
C ASN A 115 1.34 -0.44 -4.16
N LEU A 116 0.44 -0.75 -3.24
CA LEU A 116 -0.59 0.11 -2.68
C LEU A 116 -0.22 0.50 -1.25
N TRP A 117 -0.57 1.74 -0.91
CA TRP A 117 -0.50 2.29 0.43
C TRP A 117 -1.90 2.78 0.79
N GLY A 118 -2.29 2.61 2.06
CA GLY A 118 -3.61 3.00 2.52
C GLY A 118 -3.60 3.35 4.00
N GLY A 119 -4.54 4.22 4.38
CA GLY A 119 -4.71 4.67 5.75
C GLY A 119 -6.19 4.71 6.12
N ILE A 120 -6.50 4.35 7.36
CA ILE A 120 -7.87 4.36 7.88
C ILE A 120 -8.07 5.60 8.74
N ILE A 121 -9.10 6.39 8.41
CA ILE A 121 -9.47 7.61 9.13
C ILE A 121 -10.83 7.39 9.78
N GLY A 122 -10.97 7.82 11.03
CA GLY A 122 -12.23 7.72 11.77
C GLY A 122 -12.10 8.29 13.17
N ARG A 123 -13.24 8.47 13.87
CA ARG A 123 -13.25 8.97 15.25
C ARG A 123 -12.46 8.08 16.21
N PRO A 124 -11.86 8.61 17.28
CA PRO A 124 -11.32 7.78 18.36
C PRO A 124 -12.34 6.74 18.81
N SER A 125 -11.90 5.54 19.19
CA SER A 125 -12.77 4.40 19.53
C SER A 125 -13.65 3.82 18.41
N ALA A 126 -13.50 4.25 17.15
CA ALA A 126 -14.26 3.70 16.02
C ALA A 126 -13.81 2.29 15.55
N MET A 127 -13.17 1.49 16.41
CA MET A 127 -12.69 0.14 16.06
C MET A 127 -11.70 0.06 14.88
N LYS A 128 -10.96 1.13 14.60
CA LYS A 128 -9.95 1.17 13.52
C LYS A 128 -8.84 0.12 13.71
N SER A 129 -8.14 0.18 14.84
CA SER A 129 -7.00 -0.71 15.10
C SER A 129 -7.44 -2.18 15.21
N PRO A 130 -8.54 -2.50 15.92
CA PRO A 130 -9.07 -3.88 15.94
C PRO A 130 -9.49 -4.40 14.56
N ALA A 131 -10.20 -3.60 13.75
CA ALA A 131 -10.61 -4.02 12.41
C ALA A 131 -9.41 -4.27 11.49
N MET A 132 -8.39 -3.41 11.57
CA MET A 132 -7.13 -3.57 10.85
C MET A 132 -6.39 -4.84 11.28
N GLN A 133 -6.23 -5.07 12.59
CA GLN A 133 -5.54 -6.26 13.09
C GLN A 133 -6.24 -7.55 12.66
N SER A 134 -7.57 -7.61 12.75
CA SER A 134 -8.33 -8.77 12.30
C SER A 134 -8.19 -9.02 10.80
N ALA A 135 -8.21 -7.97 9.99
CA ALA A 135 -8.02 -8.06 8.54
C ALA A 135 -6.58 -8.49 8.14
N LEU A 136 -5.59 -8.19 8.99
CA LEU A 136 -4.19 -8.57 8.77
C LEU A 136 -3.82 -9.95 9.34
N ALA A 137 -4.73 -10.60 10.07
CA ALA A 137 -4.47 -11.88 10.74
C ALA A 137 -3.90 -12.98 9.81
N PRO A 138 -4.35 -13.15 8.55
CA PRO A 138 -3.78 -14.16 7.65
C PRO A 138 -2.31 -13.88 7.32
N VAL A 139 -1.93 -12.62 7.12
CA VAL A 139 -0.55 -12.23 6.82
C VAL A 139 0.35 -12.43 8.03
N TYR A 140 -0.13 -12.11 9.23
CA TYR A 140 0.61 -12.41 10.45
C TYR A 140 0.78 -13.92 10.66
N GLY A 141 -0.23 -14.73 10.35
CA GLY A 141 -0.11 -16.19 10.38
C GLY A 141 0.98 -16.71 9.44
N LEU A 142 1.07 -16.17 8.22
CA LEU A 142 2.16 -16.50 7.28
C LEU A 142 3.52 -16.07 7.83
N GLN A 143 3.63 -14.85 8.36
CA GLN A 143 4.86 -14.34 8.96
C GLN A 143 5.35 -15.25 10.10
N ASP A 144 4.44 -15.70 10.97
CA ASP A 144 4.78 -16.53 12.12
C ASP A 144 5.18 -17.95 11.72
N ALA A 145 4.57 -18.52 10.67
CA ALA A 145 4.99 -19.80 10.10
C ALA A 145 6.43 -19.69 9.55
N MET A 146 6.68 -18.68 8.70
CA MET A 146 8.00 -18.44 8.11
C MET A 146 9.08 -18.17 9.17
N ARG A 147 8.72 -17.48 10.26
CA ARG A 147 9.61 -17.24 11.40
C ARG A 147 10.03 -18.55 12.08
N LYS A 148 9.07 -19.45 12.34
CA LYS A 148 9.35 -20.75 12.98
C LYS A 148 10.26 -21.62 12.11
N ASP A 149 10.01 -21.67 10.81
CA ASP A 149 10.84 -22.41 9.87
C ASP A 149 12.28 -21.87 9.90
N TRP A 150 12.44 -20.56 9.79
CA TRP A 150 13.74 -19.89 9.85
C TRP A 150 14.48 -20.13 11.19
N GLU A 151 13.78 -20.08 12.32
CA GLU A 151 14.36 -20.38 13.64
C GLU A 151 14.86 -21.84 13.72
N SER A 152 14.13 -22.78 13.12
CA SER A 152 14.50 -24.20 13.08
C SER A 152 15.74 -24.45 12.21
N GLU A 153 15.81 -23.80 11.05
CA GLU A 153 16.95 -23.87 10.13
C GLU A 153 18.19 -23.26 10.76
N THR A 154 18.06 -22.09 11.39
CA THR A 154 19.15 -21.39 12.06
C THR A 154 19.69 -22.18 13.25
N ARG A 155 18.80 -22.81 14.03
CA ARG A 155 19.18 -23.69 15.14
C ARG A 155 19.97 -24.90 14.66
N SER A 156 19.51 -25.56 13.60
CA SER A 156 20.19 -26.70 12.97
C SER A 156 21.54 -26.30 12.35
N ALA A 157 21.59 -25.14 11.70
CA ALA A 157 22.83 -24.56 11.17
C ALA A 157 23.83 -24.24 12.28
N ARG A 158 23.37 -23.71 13.42
CA ARG A 158 24.22 -23.43 14.59
C ARG A 158 24.78 -24.72 15.21
N ILE A 159 23.95 -25.76 15.35
CA ILE A 159 24.39 -27.08 15.87
C ILE A 159 25.41 -27.72 14.91
N SER A 160 25.14 -27.72 13.60
CA SER A 160 26.06 -28.30 12.62
C SER A 160 27.37 -27.52 12.48
N ARG A 161 27.37 -26.19 12.71
CA ARG A 161 28.59 -25.38 12.84
C ARG A 161 29.36 -25.74 14.11
N GLY A 162 28.67 -25.85 15.25
CA GLY A 162 29.27 -26.28 16.52
C GLY A 162 29.91 -27.67 16.39
N LYS A 163 29.19 -28.66 15.84
CA LYS A 163 29.73 -29.99 15.57
C LYS A 163 30.91 -29.97 14.62
N ARG A 164 30.92 -29.10 13.59
CA ARG A 164 32.09 -28.96 12.70
C ARG A 164 33.29 -28.33 13.39
N GLN A 165 33.07 -27.45 14.35
CA GLN A 165 34.12 -26.82 15.14
C GLN A 165 34.67 -27.80 16.19
N ASP A 166 33.81 -28.53 16.89
CA ASP A 166 34.17 -29.64 17.78
C ASP A 166 34.87 -30.80 17.05
N LEU A 167 34.40 -31.21 15.86
CA LEU A 167 35.11 -32.23 15.07
C LEU A 167 36.49 -31.73 14.64
N ARG A 168 36.62 -30.43 14.33
CA ARG A 168 37.91 -29.83 14.00
C ARG A 168 38.84 -29.83 15.23
N TYR A 169 38.33 -29.58 16.43
CA TYR A 169 39.07 -29.70 17.69
C TYR A 169 39.45 -31.15 18.02
N CYS A 170 38.55 -32.13 17.85
CA CYS A 170 38.84 -33.55 18.06
C CYS A 170 39.84 -34.12 17.05
N VAL A 171 39.79 -33.70 15.79
CA VAL A 171 40.66 -34.20 14.71
C VAL A 171 42.05 -33.55 14.73
N PHE A 172 42.15 -32.25 15.11
CA PHE A 172 43.42 -31.52 15.14
C PHE A 172 44.01 -31.28 16.54
N GLY A 173 43.33 -31.69 17.61
CA GLY A 173 43.91 -31.94 18.93
C GLY A 173 44.62 -30.76 19.63
N ARG A 174 44.33 -29.50 19.30
CA ARG A 174 44.87 -28.35 20.06
C ARG A 174 43.78 -27.40 20.53
N SER A 175 43.60 -27.37 21.85
CA SER A 175 42.89 -26.31 22.56
C SER A 175 43.75 -25.03 22.56
N PRO A 176 43.19 -23.84 22.30
CA PRO A 176 43.93 -22.57 22.38
C PRO A 176 44.10 -22.04 23.82
N ASP A 177 43.58 -22.75 24.83
CA ASP A 177 43.36 -22.18 26.16
C ASP A 177 44.20 -22.86 27.28
N LEU A 178 45.29 -23.55 26.95
CA LEU A 178 46.26 -23.98 27.97
C LEU A 178 47.35 -22.91 28.10
N PRO A 179 47.53 -22.26 29.27
CA PRO A 179 48.75 -21.51 29.52
C PRO A 179 49.94 -22.49 29.58
N ASP A 180 51.07 -22.04 29.04
CA ASP A 180 52.36 -22.78 29.00
C ASP A 180 52.81 -23.28 30.39
#